data_AF-A0A7Y3DPD6-F1
#
_entry.id   AF-A0A7Y3DPD6-F1
#
_cell.length_a   1.000
_cell.length_b   1.000
_cell.length_c   1.000
_cell.angle_alpha   90.00
_cell.angle_beta   90.00
_cell.angle_gamma   90.00
#
_symmetry.space_group_name_H-M   'P 1'
#
loop_
_entity.id
_entity.type
_entity.pdbx_description
1 polymer ?
#
loop_
_entity_poly.entity_id
_entity_poly.type
_entity_poly.pdbx_seq_one_letter_code
_entity_poly.pdbx_strand_id
1 'polypeptide(L)'
;MRYQTANQPVPRVSYGFYRDQFYAAFVKLRSPDQFVHLQRQFSKKHGKPKITHIKASGQTVYRWEVEDVKIKLKMKESIGDYKLAFYYSPLAAKLNREQLEQIPPKAYGPAPSKAAKSAPLLEY
;
A
#
# COMPACT_ATOMS: atom_id res chain seq x y z
N MET A 1 -5.84 6.70 23.99
CA MET A 1 -5.99 8.03 23.35
C MET A 1 -6.67 7.83 21.99
N ARG A 2 -7.87 8.38 21.77
CA ARG A 2 -8.59 8.31 20.49
C ARG A 2 -8.29 9.58 19.71
N TYR A 3 -7.48 9.48 18.66
CA TYR A 3 -7.28 10.61 17.76
C TYR A 3 -8.58 10.80 16.95
N GLN A 4 -8.96 12.04 16.66
CA GLN A 4 -10.10 12.40 15.82
C GLN A 4 -9.61 13.28 14.67
N THR A 5 -10.06 12.97 13.46
CA THR A 5 -10.07 13.91 12.33
C THR A 5 -11.52 13.94 11.82
N ALA A 6 -12.12 15.13 11.72
CA ALA A 6 -13.49 15.34 11.26
C ALA A 6 -14.60 14.54 12.00
N ASN A 7 -14.60 14.54 13.34
CA ASN A 7 -15.62 13.89 14.19
C ASN A 7 -15.82 12.37 13.98
N GLN A 8 -14.90 11.70 13.27
CA GLN A 8 -14.90 10.25 13.14
C GLN A 8 -13.74 9.65 13.96
N PRO A 9 -13.95 8.54 14.69
CA PRO A 9 -12.88 7.87 15.43
C PRO A 9 -11.79 7.44 14.45
N VAL A 10 -10.54 7.88 14.69
CA VAL A 10 -9.44 7.62 13.76
C VAL A 10 -9.26 6.10 13.59
N PRO A 11 -9.24 5.62 12.34
CA PRO A 11 -8.99 4.22 12.04
C PRO A 11 -7.64 3.77 12.60
N ARG A 12 -7.49 2.49 13.00
CA ARG A 12 -6.24 2.00 13.61
C ARG A 12 -5.07 2.32 12.67
N VAL A 13 -4.13 3.13 13.16
CA VAL A 13 -2.92 3.54 12.42
C VAL A 13 -1.74 2.69 12.89
N SER A 14 -0.99 2.14 11.95
CA SER A 14 0.28 1.46 12.20
C SER A 14 1.38 2.18 11.42
N TYR A 15 2.56 2.30 12.01
CA TYR A 15 3.71 2.97 11.40
C TYR A 15 4.80 1.94 11.07
N GLY A 16 5.40 2.08 9.89
CA GLY A 16 6.53 1.28 9.43
C GLY A 16 7.82 2.06 9.59
N PHE A 17 8.81 1.41 10.21
CA PHE A 17 10.16 1.92 10.39
C PHE A 17 11.16 0.95 9.76
N TYR A 18 12.24 1.50 9.21
CA TYR A 18 13.34 0.73 8.65
C TYR A 18 14.65 1.41 9.05
N ARG A 19 15.52 0.70 9.78
CA ARG A 19 16.73 1.26 10.43
C ARG A 19 16.42 2.54 11.21
N ASP A 20 15.41 2.45 12.08
CA ASP A 20 14.90 3.56 12.91
C ASP A 20 14.36 4.79 12.14
N GLN A 21 14.24 4.69 10.80
CA GLN A 21 13.67 5.74 9.97
C GLN A 21 12.22 5.42 9.60
N PHE A 22 11.35 6.40 9.82
CA PHE A 22 9.95 6.32 9.42
C PHE A 22 9.82 6.24 7.89
N TYR A 23 9.12 5.23 7.38
CA TYR A 23 8.91 5.08 5.93
C TYR A 23 7.48 4.81 5.50
N ALA A 24 6.57 4.43 6.42
CA ALA A 24 5.19 4.14 6.03
C ALA A 24 4.17 4.38 7.13
N ALA A 25 2.96 4.80 6.74
CA ALA A 25 1.79 4.80 7.61
C ALA A 25 0.68 3.96 6.98
N PHE A 26 0.07 3.08 7.76
CA PHE A 26 -1.02 2.20 7.36
C PHE A 26 -2.26 2.53 8.18
N VAL A 27 -3.40 2.63 7.51
CA VAL A 27 -4.66 3.03 8.13
C VAL A 27 -5.74 2.03 7.70
N LYS A 28 -6.33 1.31 8.66
CA LYS A 28 -7.44 0.38 8.40
C LYS A 28 -8.77 1.14 8.38
N LEU A 29 -9.37 1.32 7.21
CA LEU A 29 -10.66 2.01 7.07
C LEU A 29 -11.81 1.09 7.52
N ARG A 30 -12.93 1.69 7.91
CA ARG A 30 -14.05 0.95 8.53
C ARG A 30 -15.25 0.76 7.60
N SER A 31 -15.34 1.55 6.52
CA SER A 31 -16.48 1.49 5.61
C SER A 31 -16.06 1.74 4.15
N PRO A 32 -16.87 1.23 3.20
CA PRO A 32 -16.74 1.59 1.79
C PRO A 32 -16.89 3.10 1.54
N ASP A 33 -17.72 3.80 2.31
CA ASP A 33 -17.91 5.25 2.14
C ASP A 33 -16.63 6.04 2.42
N GLN A 34 -15.87 5.66 3.45
CA GLN A 34 -14.55 6.24 3.73
C GLN A 34 -13.60 6.01 2.56
N PHE A 35 -13.62 4.81 1.98
CA PHE A 35 -12.80 4.47 0.82
C PHE A 35 -13.17 5.34 -0.39
N VAL A 36 -14.45 5.42 -0.75
CA VAL A 36 -14.92 6.20 -1.91
C VAL A 36 -14.63 7.68 -1.70
N HIS A 37 -14.85 8.20 -0.49
CA HIS A 37 -14.52 9.59 -0.17
C HIS A 37 -13.03 9.88 -0.38
N LEU A 38 -12.14 9.05 0.19
CA LEU A 38 -10.69 9.21 0.04
C LEU A 38 -10.24 9.06 -1.42
N GLN A 39 -10.78 8.09 -2.15
CA GLN A 39 -10.49 7.90 -3.57
C GLN A 39 -10.84 9.14 -4.39
N ARG A 40 -12.01 9.76 -4.13
CA ARG A 40 -12.41 11.02 -4.78
C ARG A 40 -11.49 12.17 -4.40
N GLN A 41 -11.17 12.34 -3.11
CA GLN A 41 -10.30 13.42 -2.64
C GLN A 41 -8.88 13.32 -3.23
N PHE A 42 -8.26 12.15 -3.18
CA PHE A 42 -6.93 11.95 -3.79
C PHE A 42 -6.96 12.11 -5.29
N SER A 43 -8.03 11.63 -5.97
CA SER A 43 -8.16 11.83 -7.41
C SER A 43 -8.33 13.30 -7.79
N LYS A 44 -9.07 14.07 -6.99
CA LYS A 44 -9.23 15.52 -7.19
C LYS A 44 -7.90 16.27 -7.01
N LYS A 45 -7.09 15.87 -6.03
CA LYS A 45 -5.85 16.57 -5.67
C LYS A 45 -4.63 16.14 -6.51
N HIS A 46 -4.55 14.87 -6.89
CA HIS A 46 -3.35 14.26 -7.49
C HIS A 46 -3.59 13.62 -8.86
N GLY A 47 -4.78 13.80 -9.43
CA GLY A 47 -5.17 13.21 -10.71
C GLY A 47 -5.57 11.73 -10.60
N LYS A 48 -5.77 11.09 -11.76
CA LYS A 48 -6.30 9.72 -11.81
C LYS A 48 -5.29 8.72 -11.23
N PRO A 49 -5.71 7.79 -10.35
CA PRO A 49 -4.83 6.75 -9.84
C PRO A 49 -4.47 5.74 -10.94
N LYS A 50 -3.31 5.11 -10.77
CA LYS A 50 -3.04 3.80 -11.39
C LYS A 50 -3.85 2.74 -10.63
N ILE A 51 -4.67 1.99 -11.36
CA ILE A 51 -5.53 0.95 -10.79
C ILE A 51 -4.93 -0.43 -11.11
N THR A 52 -4.90 -1.33 -10.14
CA THR A 52 -4.46 -2.71 -10.32
C THR A 52 -5.45 -3.63 -9.64
N HIS A 53 -5.91 -4.64 -10.37
CA HIS A 53 -6.80 -5.67 -9.84
C HIS A 53 -6.03 -6.99 -9.70
N ILE A 54 -5.95 -7.50 -8.48
CA ILE A 54 -5.22 -8.72 -8.13
C ILE A 54 -6.24 -9.85 -8.01
N LYS A 55 -6.44 -10.58 -9.11
CA LYS A 55 -7.46 -11.66 -9.20
C LYS A 55 -7.32 -12.70 -8.09
N ALA A 56 -6.08 -13.12 -7.78
CA ALA A 56 -5.81 -14.16 -6.79
C ALA A 56 -6.32 -13.83 -5.37
N SER A 57 -6.39 -12.55 -5.01
CA SER A 57 -6.82 -12.10 -3.68
C SER A 57 -8.12 -11.30 -3.71
N GLY A 58 -8.75 -11.12 -4.88
CA GLY A 58 -9.90 -10.24 -5.07
C GLY A 58 -9.62 -8.77 -4.71
N GLN A 59 -8.35 -8.36 -4.64
CA GLN A 59 -7.96 -7.04 -4.16
C GLN A 59 -7.86 -6.04 -5.31
N THR A 60 -8.50 -4.89 -5.15
CA THR A 60 -8.29 -3.72 -6.02
C THR A 60 -7.41 -2.70 -5.31
N VAL A 61 -6.40 -2.19 -6.02
CA VAL A 61 -5.45 -1.19 -5.51
C VAL A 61 -5.48 0.05 -6.40
N TYR A 62 -5.75 1.20 -5.79
CA TYR A 62 -5.62 2.52 -6.39
C TYR A 62 -4.32 3.14 -5.89
N ARG A 63 -3.51 3.67 -6.80
CA ARG A 63 -2.18 4.18 -6.48
C ARG A 63 -1.96 5.57 -7.07
N TRP A 64 -1.51 6.49 -6.22
CA TRP A 64 -0.98 7.79 -6.60
C TRP A 64 0.50 7.86 -6.23
N GLU A 65 1.27 8.58 -7.03
CA GLU A 65 2.66 8.91 -6.78
C GLU A 65 2.75 10.44 -6.75
N VAL A 66 3.16 10.98 -5.61
CA VAL A 66 3.21 12.42 -5.33
C VAL A 66 4.61 12.70 -4.81
N GLU A 67 5.48 13.18 -5.69
CA GLU A 67 6.91 13.33 -5.41
C GLU A 67 7.48 12.02 -4.83
N ASP A 68 8.10 12.08 -3.65
CA ASP A 68 8.65 10.91 -2.97
C ASP A 68 7.61 10.08 -2.22
N VAL A 69 6.33 10.47 -2.18
CA VAL A 69 5.29 9.76 -1.44
C VAL A 69 4.41 8.93 -2.38
N LYS A 70 4.28 7.65 -2.06
CA LYS A 70 3.35 6.73 -2.71
C LYS A 70 2.12 6.52 -1.84
N ILE A 71 0.96 6.88 -2.37
CA ILE A 71 -0.34 6.68 -1.72
C ILE A 71 -0.98 5.44 -2.33
N LYS A 72 -1.39 4.49 -1.51
CA LYS A 72 -2.12 3.29 -1.93
C LYS A 72 -3.42 3.18 -1.16
N LEU A 73 -4.52 3.03 -1.88
CA LEU A 73 -5.82 2.71 -1.33
C LEU A 73 -6.22 1.31 -1.83
N LYS A 74 -6.45 0.38 -0.91
CA LYS A 74 -6.68 -1.04 -1.20
C LYS A 74 -8.05 -1.45 -0.69
N MET A 75 -8.78 -2.25 -1.47
CA MET A 75 -10.03 -2.87 -1.04
C MET A 75 -10.08 -4.35 -1.43
N LYS A 76 -10.66 -5.17 -0.55
CA LYS A 76 -11.18 -6.51 -0.85
C LYS A 76 -12.67 -6.48 -0.58
N GLU A 77 -13.49 -6.30 -1.62
CA GLU A 77 -14.93 -6.07 -1.48
C GLU A 77 -15.66 -7.23 -0.80
N SER A 78 -15.29 -8.48 -1.12
CA SER A 78 -15.92 -9.69 -0.58
C SER A 78 -15.90 -9.80 0.93
N ILE A 79 -14.93 -9.18 1.60
CA ILE A 79 -14.73 -9.26 3.05
C ILE A 79 -14.77 -7.88 3.73
N GLY A 80 -15.08 -6.82 3.00
CA GLY A 80 -15.11 -5.45 3.53
C GLY A 80 -13.77 -4.97 4.11
N ASP A 81 -12.63 -5.44 3.57
CA ASP A 81 -11.30 -5.00 4.03
C ASP A 81 -10.83 -3.80 3.22
N TYR A 82 -10.67 -2.65 3.88
CA TYR A 82 -10.30 -1.38 3.26
C TYR A 82 -9.06 -0.80 3.96
N LYS A 83 -8.02 -0.47 3.20
CA LYS A 83 -6.74 0.01 3.74
C LYS A 83 -6.21 1.19 2.96
N LEU A 84 -5.72 2.20 3.67
CA LEU A 84 -4.92 3.29 3.13
C LEU A 84 -3.48 3.10 3.59
N ALA A 85 -2.52 3.34 2.69
CA ALA A 85 -1.10 3.30 3.00
C ALA A 85 -0.37 4.47 2.34
N PHE A 86 0.50 5.12 3.11
CA PHE A 86 1.48 6.08 2.63
C PHE A 86 2.86 5.46 2.74
N TYR A 87 3.69 5.62 1.72
CA TYR A 87 5.08 5.18 1.73
C TYR A 87 5.99 6.32 1.30
N TYR A 88 7.05 6.56 2.05
CA TYR A 88 8.18 7.33 1.59
C TYR A 88 9.04 6.45 0.68
N SER A 89 8.97 6.73 -0.62
CA SER A 89 9.48 5.90 -1.71
C SER A 89 10.98 5.64 -1.63
N PRO A 90 11.85 6.62 -1.27
CA PRO A 90 13.29 6.38 -1.19
C PRO A 90 13.65 5.28 -0.18
N LEU A 91 13.03 5.29 1.00
CA LEU A 91 13.25 4.27 2.03
C LEU A 91 12.54 2.96 1.70
N ALA A 92 11.30 3.02 1.20
CA ALA A 92 10.58 1.82 0.78
C ALA A 92 11.31 1.05 -0.35
N ALA A 93 11.96 1.78 -1.27
CA ALA A 93 12.75 1.18 -2.34
C ALA A 93 14.08 0.58 -1.86
N LYS A 94 14.72 1.17 -0.83
CA LYS A 94 15.89 0.57 -0.18
C LYS A 94 15.51 -0.73 0.54
N LEU A 95 14.45 -0.69 1.36
CA LEU A 95 13.94 -1.88 2.06
C LEU A 95 13.60 -3.02 1.08
N ASN A 96 12.86 -2.74 0.00
CA ASN A 96 12.51 -3.77 -0.98
C ASN A 96 13.75 -4.39 -1.65
N ARG A 97 14.81 -3.60 -1.92
CA ARG A 97 16.06 -4.12 -2.49
C ARG A 97 16.78 -5.04 -1.53
N GLU A 98 16.94 -4.64 -0.28
CA GLU A 98 17.59 -5.48 0.73
C GLU A 98 16.80 -6.76 1.02
N GLN A 99 15.47 -6.68 1.04
CA GLN A 99 14.63 -7.87 1.16
C GLN A 99 14.84 -8.82 -0.02
N LEU A 100 15.01 -8.31 -1.25
CA LEU A 100 15.25 -9.13 -2.45
C LEU A 100 16.65 -9.78 -2.43
N GLU A 101 17.66 -9.06 -1.91
CA GLU A 101 19.04 -9.55 -1.76
C GLU A 101 19.16 -10.64 -0.68
N GLN A 102 18.27 -10.64 0.32
CA GLN A 102 18.23 -11.65 1.39
C GLN A 102 17.46 -12.92 1.00
N ILE A 103 16.82 -12.97 -0.17
CA ILE A 103 16.13 -14.18 -0.65
C ILE A 103 17.21 -15.19 -1.11
N PRO A 104 17.25 -16.41 -0.55
CA PRO A 104 18.27 -17.40 -0.91
C PRO A 104 18.20 -17.74 -2.42
N PRO A 105 19.35 -17.97 -3.09
CA PRO A 105 19.42 -18.20 -4.54
C PRO A 105 18.52 -19.33 -5.09
N LYS A 106 18.13 -20.29 -4.24
CA LYS A 106 17.24 -21.41 -4.60
C LYS A 106 15.76 -21.03 -4.78
N ALA A 107 15.36 -19.79 -4.51
CA ALA A 107 13.98 -19.34 -4.71
C ALA A 107 13.72 -18.75 -6.11
N TYR A 108 14.76 -18.57 -6.93
CA TYR A 108 14.58 -18.18 -8.32
C TYR A 108 14.24 -19.42 -9.17
N GLY A 109 12.98 -19.55 -9.57
CA GLY A 109 12.68 -20.19 -10.86
C GLY A 109 13.43 -19.45 -11.98
N PRO A 110 13.59 -20.06 -13.17
CA PRO A 110 14.44 -19.52 -14.23
C PRO A 110 14.16 -18.04 -14.50
N ALA A 111 15.24 -17.27 -14.67
CA ALA A 111 15.25 -15.82 -14.67
C ALA A 111 14.12 -15.21 -15.51
N PRO A 112 13.35 -14.23 -14.99
CA PRO A 112 12.31 -13.59 -15.76
C PRO A 112 12.94 -12.76 -16.88
N SER A 113 12.69 -13.17 -18.12
CA SER A 113 12.85 -12.31 -19.28
C SER A 113 12.02 -11.03 -19.08
N LYS A 114 12.58 -9.89 -19.49
CA LYS A 114 12.05 -8.51 -19.41
C LYS A 114 10.52 -8.41 -19.28
N ALA A 115 10.01 -8.48 -18.05
CA ALA A 115 8.71 -7.96 -17.62
C ALA A 115 8.61 -8.18 -16.10
N ALA A 116 9.03 -7.20 -15.31
CA ALA A 116 8.97 -7.26 -13.85
C ALA A 116 7.50 -7.38 -13.38
N LYS A 117 7.03 -8.62 -13.20
CA LYS A 117 5.84 -8.92 -12.41
C LYS A 117 6.28 -8.99 -10.94
N SER A 118 5.88 -7.97 -10.19
CA SER A 118 6.07 -7.86 -8.74
C SER A 118 5.65 -9.15 -8.03
N ALA A 119 6.58 -9.74 -7.28
CA ALA A 119 6.38 -10.91 -6.44
C ALA A 119 5.33 -10.65 -5.34
N PRO A 120 4.59 -11.69 -4.89
CA PRO A 120 3.61 -11.55 -3.82
C PRO A 120 4.29 -11.34 -2.47
N LEU A 121 3.79 -10.39 -1.68
CA LEU A 121 4.20 -10.18 -0.28
C LEU A 121 3.69 -11.35 0.56
N LEU A 122 4.61 -11.96 1.33
CA LEU A 122 4.30 -12.98 2.35
C LEU A 122 3.25 -12.43 3.32
N GLU A 123 2.09 -13.10 3.41
CA GLU A 123 1.13 -12.88 4.50
C GLU A 123 1.46 -13.91 5.60
N TYR A 124 1.74 -13.42 6.81
CA TYR A 124 1.87 -14.21 8.04
C TYR A 124 0.50 -14.50 8.64
#